data_AF-A0AAW5ZHE5-F1
#
_entry.id   AF-A0AAW5ZHE5-F1
#
_cell.length_a   1.000
_cell.length_b   1.000
_cell.length_c   1.000
_cell.angle_alpha   90.00
_cell.angle_beta   90.00
_cell.angle_gamma   90.00
#
_symmetry.space_group_name_H-M   'P 1'
#
loop_
_entity.id
_entity.type
_entity.pdbx_description
1 polymer ?
#
loop_
_entity_poly.entity_id
_entity_poly.type
_entity_poly.pdbx_seq_one_letter_code
_entity_poly.pdbx_strand_id
1 'polypeptide(L)' 'RDLLDNPCLNIKIGTEILYNHFSRCGVTWQCLGTYNAGFAMENKKKRLQYAKKIYVVYTRLNEIDKRKALAK' A
#
# COMPACT_ATOMS: atom_id res chain seq x y z
N ARG A 1 6.07 22.33 -5.88
CA ARG A 1 4.93 22.69 -5.00
C ARG A 1 3.71 21.83 -5.31
N ASP A 2 3.58 21.36 -6.54
CA ASP A 2 2.47 20.55 -7.06
C ASP A 2 2.08 19.32 -6.21
N LEU A 3 3.02 18.57 -5.64
CA LEU A 3 2.69 17.45 -4.72
C LEU A 3 2.11 17.93 -3.38
N LEU A 4 2.41 19.14 -2.92
CA LEU A 4 1.81 19.67 -1.69
C LEU A 4 0.39 20.21 -1.94
N ASP A 5 0.17 20.77 -3.14
CA ASP A 5 -1.06 21.50 -3.48
C ASP A 5 -2.09 20.65 -4.24
N ASN A 6 -1.71 19.48 -4.77
CA ASN A 6 -2.58 18.59 -5.53
C ASN A 6 -2.64 17.17 -4.91
N PRO A 7 -3.64 16.88 -4.05
CA PRO A 7 -3.75 15.57 -3.40
C PRO A 7 -4.05 14.43 -4.37
N CYS A 8 -4.75 14.69 -5.49
CA CYS A 8 -4.99 13.68 -6.51
C CYS A 8 -3.69 13.24 -7.20
N LEU A 9 -2.79 14.20 -7.44
CA LEU A 9 -1.46 13.90 -7.97
C LEU A 9 -0.66 13.03 -7.00
N ASN A 10 -0.73 13.29 -5.68
CA ASN A 10 -0.07 12.44 -4.69
C ASN A 10 -0.55 10.99 -4.73
N ILE A 11 -1.86 10.78 -4.86
CA ILE A 11 -2.43 9.44 -4.97
C ILE A 11 -1.88 8.75 -6.21
N LYS A 12 -1.91 9.43 -7.38
CA LYS A 12 -1.41 8.86 -8.63
C LYS A 12 0.06 8.46 -8.54
N ILE A 13 0.91 9.37 -8.07
CA ILE A 13 2.35 9.14 -7.95
C ILE A 13 2.66 8.06 -6.90
N GLY A 14 1.97 8.07 -5.76
CA GLY A 14 2.10 7.04 -4.73
C GLY A 14 1.73 5.65 -5.26
N THR A 15 0.63 5.55 -6.03
CA THR A 15 0.22 4.30 -6.69
C THR A 15 1.24 3.84 -7.73
N GLU A 16 1.80 4.75 -8.53
CA GLU A 16 2.81 4.41 -9.53
C GLU A 16 4.10 3.87 -8.88
N ILE A 17 4.57 4.51 -7.81
CA ILE A 17 5.71 4.00 -7.03
C ILE A 17 5.39 2.62 -6.46
N LEU A 18 4.23 2.43 -5.83
CA LEU A 18 3.83 1.13 -5.29
C LEU A 18 3.75 0.04 -6.37
N TYR A 19 3.20 0.37 -7.54
CA TYR A 19 3.15 -0.53 -8.69
C TYR A 19 4.57 -0.95 -9.10
N ASN A 20 5.49 0.01 -9.23
CA ASN A 20 6.88 -0.28 -9.58
C ASN A 20 7.58 -1.19 -8.55
N HIS A 21 7.18 -1.12 -7.27
CA HIS A 21 7.66 -2.07 -6.26
C HIS A 21 7.09 -3.48 -6.49
N PHE A 22 5.77 -3.60 -6.72
CA PHE A 22 5.14 -4.90 -7.02
C PHE A 22 5.67 -5.55 -8.30
N SER A 23 5.96 -4.77 -9.34
CA SER A 23 6.56 -5.28 -10.58
C SER A 23 7.92 -5.94 -10.37
N ARG A 24 8.62 -5.64 -9.25
CA ARG A 24 9.93 -6.23 -8.92
C ARG A 24 9.85 -7.51 -8.08
N CYS A 25 8.88 -7.61 -7.16
CA CYS A 25 8.80 -8.74 -6.21
C CYS A 25 7.42 -9.41 -6.09
N GLY A 26 6.51 -9.13 -7.03
CA GLY A 26 5.16 -9.66 -7.03
C GLY A 26 4.24 -9.01 -6.00
N VAL A 27 2.93 -9.21 -6.16
CA VAL A 27 1.92 -8.67 -5.26
C VAL A 27 1.85 -9.49 -3.97
N THR A 28 2.68 -9.13 -2.99
CA THR A 28 2.74 -9.79 -1.68
C THR A 28 2.84 -8.77 -0.55
N TRP A 29 2.44 -9.15 0.67
CA TRP A 29 2.59 -8.29 1.87
C TRP A 29 4.04 -7.90 2.15
N GLN A 30 4.97 -8.82 1.92
CA GLN A 30 6.40 -8.53 2.07
C GLN A 30 6.87 -7.51 1.03
N CYS A 31 6.40 -7.62 -0.22
CA CYS A 31 6.72 -6.69 -1.28
C CYS A 31 6.07 -5.31 -1.03
N LEU A 32 4.83 -5.25 -0.56
CA LEU A 32 4.16 -4.00 -0.17
C LEU A 32 4.99 -3.19 0.83
N GLY A 33 5.57 -3.87 1.83
CA GLY A 33 6.42 -3.21 2.83
C GLY A 33 7.65 -2.51 2.26
N THR A 34 8.12 -2.92 1.06
CA THR A 34 9.26 -2.25 0.40
C THR A 34 8.95 -0.81 -0.01
N TYR A 35 7.68 -0.46 -0.21
CA TYR A 35 7.27 0.93 -0.47
C TYR A 35 7.69 1.87 0.67
N ASN A 36 7.57 1.39 1.92
CA ASN A 36 7.90 2.17 3.10
C ASN A 36 9.36 2.02 3.58
N ALA A 37 9.99 0.88 3.33
CA ALA A 37 11.30 0.56 3.92
C ALA A 37 12.38 0.12 2.91
N GLY A 38 12.11 0.20 1.61
CA GLY A 38 13.04 -0.22 0.56
C GLY A 38 13.30 -1.73 0.50
N PHE A 39 14.22 -2.12 -0.38
CA PHE A 39 14.51 -3.52 -0.70
C PHE A 39 15.63 -4.16 0.15
N ALA A 40 16.38 -3.34 0.88
CA ALA A 40 17.51 -3.80 1.67
C ALA A 40 17.11 -4.88 2.68
N MET A 41 17.96 -5.90 2.85
CA MET A 41 17.61 -7.12 3.59
C MET A 41 17.39 -6.85 5.08
N GLU A 42 18.17 -5.94 5.66
CA GLU A 42 18.04 -5.43 7.03
C GLU A 42 16.65 -4.81 7.30
N ASN A 43 15.95 -4.34 6.26
CA ASN A 43 14.63 -3.74 6.40
C ASN A 43 13.50 -4.77 6.42
N LYS A 44 13.76 -6.08 6.32
CA LYS A 44 12.72 -7.15 6.33
C LYS A 44 11.73 -7.01 7.49
N LYS A 45 12.22 -6.71 8.70
CA LYS A 45 11.34 -6.50 9.87
C LYS A 45 10.45 -5.27 9.71
N LYS A 46 11.01 -4.14 9.26
CA LYS A 46 10.27 -2.89 9.03
C LYS A 46 9.20 -3.05 7.93
N ARG A 47 9.53 -3.77 6.85
CA ARG A 47 8.60 -4.12 5.76
C ARG A 47 7.36 -4.83 6.30
N LEU A 48 7.56 -5.89 7.09
CA LEU A 48 6.46 -6.66 7.67
C LEU A 48 5.67 -5.85 8.71
N GLN A 49 6.33 -5.02 9.51
CA GLN A 49 5.64 -4.13 10.47
C GLN A 49 4.69 -3.16 9.75
N TYR A 50 5.15 -2.53 8.67
CA TYR A 50 4.31 -1.64 7.87
C TYR A 50 3.17 -2.41 7.18
N ALA A 51 3.48 -3.55 6.55
CA ALA A 51 2.48 -4.36 5.88
C ALA A 51 1.34 -4.82 6.82
N LYS A 52 1.66 -5.16 8.08
CA LYS A 52 0.65 -5.48 9.10
C LYS A 52 -0.29 -4.30 9.39
N LYS A 53 0.22 -3.07 9.43
CA LYS A 53 -0.63 -1.87 9.61
C LYS A 53 -1.60 -1.70 8.45
N ILE A 54 -1.10 -1.87 7.22
CA ILE A 54 -1.93 -1.77 6.01
C ILE A 54 -2.95 -2.90 5.93
N TYR A 55 -2.59 -4.12 6.33
CA TYR A 55 -3.51 -5.26 6.37
C TYR A 55 -4.77 -4.95 7.19
N VAL A 56 -4.60 -4.39 8.40
CA VAL A 56 -5.72 -4.04 9.29
C VAL A 56 -6.68 -3.04 8.63
N VAL A 57 -6.14 -2.02 7.95
CA VAL A 57 -6.95 -1.03 7.25
C VAL A 57 -7.65 -1.65 6.03
N TYR A 58 -6.91 -2.41 5.23
CA TYR A 58 -7.41 -3.06 4.02
C TYR A 58 -8.56 -4.03 4.31
N THR A 59 -8.43 -4.89 5.32
CA THR A 59 -9.49 -5.85 5.67
C THR A 59 -10.76 -5.13 6.13
N ARG A 60 -10.62 -4.08 6.95
CA ARG A 60 -11.76 -3.27 7.39
C ARG A 60 -12.49 -2.60 6.22
N LEU A 61 -11.74 -2.01 5.28
CA LEU A 61 -12.32 -1.38 4.09
C LEU A 61 -13.05 -2.41 3.22
N ASN A 62 -12.44 -3.56 2.98
CA ASN A 62 -13.06 -4.65 2.22
C ASN A 62 -14.37 -5.15 2.86
N GLU A 63 -14.43 -5.24 4.19
CA GLU A 63 -15.66 -5.61 4.89
C GLU A 63 -16.76 -4.56 4.71
N ILE A 64 -16.41 -3.27 4.79
CA ILE A 64 -17.35 -2.16 4.56
C ILE A 64 -17.88 -2.22 3.12
N ASP A 65 -17.01 -2.43 2.14
CA ASP A 65 -17.41 -2.48 0.73
C ASP A 65 -18.30 -3.68 0.43
N LYS A 66 -18.01 -4.85 1.02
CA LYS A 66 -18.90 -6.02 0.95
C LYS A 66 -20.29 -5.74 1.54
N ARG A 67 -20.35 -5.09 2.72
CA ARG A 67 -21.64 -4.73 3.34
C ARG A 67 -22.44 -3.77 2.47
N LYS A 68 -21.79 -2.78 1.86
CA LYS A 68 -22.46 -1.86 0.92
C LYS A 68 -22.97 -2.57 -0.33
N ALA A 69 -22.20 -3.52 -0.86
CA ALA A 69 -22.61 -4.30 -2.02
C ALA A 69 -23.83 -5.21 -1.73
N LEU A 70 -23.94 -5.75 -0.51
CA LEU A 70 -25.08 -6.57 -0.08
C LEU A 70 -26.33 -5.75 0.27
N ALA A 71 -26.15 -4.47 0.60
CA ALA A 71 -27.25 -3.55 0.91
C ALA A 71 -27.85 -2.86 -0.33
N LYS A 72 -27.30 -3.15 -1.52
CA LYS A 72 -27.80 -2.69 -2.82
C LYS A 72 -28.60 -3.82 -3.47
#